data_AF-A0A9E2YS26-F1
#
_entry.id   AF-A0A9E2YS26-F1
#
_cell.length_a   1.000
_cell.length_b   1.000
_cell.length_c   1.000
_cell.angle_alpha   90.00
_cell.angle_beta   90.00
_cell.angle_gamma   90.00
#
_symmetry.space_group_name_H-M   'P 1'
#
loop_
_entity.id
_entity.type
_entity.pdbx_description
1 polymer ?
#
loop_
_entity_poly.entity_id
_entity_poly.type
_entity_poly.pdbx_seq_one_letter_code
_entity_poly.pdbx_strand_id
1 'polypeptide(L)'
;MYKALASLLLFASVTLAQETQLGSDLRREGQELAKDCTNFKGFFGCAQTLFTGEPLHVSVGSLAPQNGVAFGPGFTFAKNLGENWRTTTSADAVVSTNQSWRAGIYFKAFYKPQQPIKVVTAPPAKKMEVAPGPVPTFNLYAQGISLNNIDYYGLGNFTPRSGEAVFGLTETIAGGNVIYPIFGNSGLALFGELNGRIFDPRGRTGQPAPSLPFVYPTDALAPGQLRSM
;
A
#
# COMPACT_ATOMS: atom_id res chain seq x y z
N MET A 1 34.44 51.75 36.66
CA MET A 1 34.48 50.49 35.88
C MET A 1 33.10 49.86 35.88
N TYR A 2 32.23 50.16 34.91
CA TYR A 2 31.08 49.31 34.55
C TYR A 2 30.69 49.68 33.11
N LYS A 3 31.18 48.89 32.15
CA LYS A 3 30.73 48.93 30.75
C LYS A 3 30.35 47.51 30.36
N ALA A 4 29.30 47.44 29.53
CA ALA A 4 28.88 46.30 28.72
C ALA A 4 28.13 45.16 29.43
N LEU A 5 26.80 45.24 29.40
CA LEU A 5 25.93 44.07 29.24
C LEU A 5 24.50 44.52 28.94
N ALA A 6 24.28 45.01 27.71
CA ALA A 6 22.94 45.23 27.17
C ALA A 6 23.01 45.33 25.64
N SER A 7 23.20 44.20 24.95
CA SER A 7 22.78 44.00 23.54
C SER A 7 23.33 42.68 23.03
N LEU A 8 22.59 41.57 23.21
CA LEU A 8 22.62 40.45 22.26
C LEU A 8 21.51 39.41 22.50
N LEU A 9 20.22 39.80 22.59
CA LEU A 9 19.11 38.83 22.60
C LEU A 9 17.88 39.37 21.86
N LEU A 10 18.06 39.75 20.60
CA LEU A 10 16.95 40.14 19.72
C LEU A 10 17.28 39.73 18.29
N PHE A 11 17.25 38.42 18.00
CA PHE A 11 16.97 37.87 16.66
C PHE A 11 16.64 36.37 16.78
N ALA A 12 15.43 36.08 17.23
CA ALA A 12 14.75 34.81 16.95
C ALA A 12 13.30 35.14 16.60
N SER A 13 13.13 36.01 15.61
CA SER A 13 11.82 36.34 15.05
C SER A 13 11.33 35.16 14.20
N VAL A 14 10.38 34.43 14.76
CA VAL A 14 9.22 33.82 14.07
C VAL A 14 9.51 33.24 12.69
N THR A 15 10.01 32.02 12.63
CA THR A 15 9.64 31.14 11.51
C THR A 15 8.16 30.82 11.69
N LEU A 16 7.29 31.53 10.97
CA LEU A 16 5.91 31.10 10.76
C LEU A 16 5.98 29.65 10.26
N ALA A 17 5.52 28.71 11.07
CA ALA A 17 5.36 27.32 10.70
C ALA A 17 4.35 27.25 9.55
N GLN A 18 4.83 27.32 8.31
CA GLN A 18 4.00 27.09 7.14
C GLN A 18 3.60 25.62 7.18
N GLU A 19 2.36 25.35 7.55
CA GLU A 19 1.81 23.99 7.68
C GLU A 19 2.04 23.25 6.36
N THR A 20 2.71 22.10 6.43
CA THR A 20 2.92 21.26 5.25
C THR A 20 1.57 20.69 4.78
N GLN A 21 1.45 20.34 3.50
CA GLN A 21 0.23 19.71 2.98
C GLN A 21 -0.19 18.49 3.82
N LEU A 22 0.78 17.63 4.17
CA LEU A 22 0.56 16.47 5.04
C LEU A 22 0.04 16.87 6.43
N GLY A 23 0.58 17.94 7.02
CA GLY A 23 0.11 18.46 8.31
C GLY A 23 -1.34 18.95 8.23
N SER A 24 -1.68 19.69 7.18
CA SER A 24 -3.05 20.14 6.92
C SER A 24 -4.01 18.97 6.71
N ASP A 25 -3.60 17.94 5.96
CA ASP A 25 -4.41 16.76 5.70
C ASP A 25 -4.64 15.96 6.99
N LEU A 26 -3.60 15.70 7.79
CA LEU A 26 -3.71 15.04 9.10
C LEU A 26 -4.59 15.82 10.09
N ARG A 27 -4.47 17.16 10.10
CA ARG A 27 -5.31 18.01 10.96
C ARG A 27 -6.77 17.95 10.53
N ARG A 28 -7.05 17.99 9.23
CA ARG A 28 -8.43 17.86 8.71
C ARG A 28 -9.01 16.50 9.04
N GLU A 29 -8.25 15.43 8.81
CA GLU A 29 -8.66 14.06 9.16
C GLU A 29 -8.98 13.93 10.66
N GLY A 30 -8.13 14.47 11.53
CA GLY A 30 -8.38 14.47 12.98
C GLY A 30 -9.65 15.23 13.39
N GLN A 31 -9.99 16.32 12.69
CA GLN A 31 -11.24 17.05 12.89
C GLN A 31 -12.47 16.25 12.42
N GLU A 32 -12.36 15.56 11.29
CA GLU A 32 -13.41 14.67 10.76
C GLU A 32 -13.64 13.47 11.70
N LEU A 33 -12.57 12.84 12.17
CA LEU A 33 -12.64 11.74 13.14
C LEU A 33 -13.29 12.19 14.46
N ALA A 34 -12.89 13.35 15.00
CA ALA A 34 -13.48 13.89 16.22
C ALA A 34 -14.97 14.21 16.05
N LYS A 35 -15.39 14.64 14.87
CA LYS A 35 -16.79 14.96 14.57
C LYS A 35 -17.65 13.69 14.40
N ASP A 36 -17.14 12.70 13.68
CA ASP A 36 -17.91 11.51 13.30
C ASP A 36 -17.94 10.43 14.40
N CYS A 37 -16.87 10.33 15.20
CA CYS A 37 -16.74 9.29 16.23
C CYS A 37 -17.20 9.69 17.64
N THR A 38 -17.61 10.94 17.87
CA THR A 38 -18.10 11.40 19.21
C THR A 38 -19.60 11.22 19.43
N ASN A 39 -20.38 10.94 18.38
CA ASN A 39 -21.83 10.77 18.48
C ASN A 39 -22.24 9.30 18.27
N PHE A 40 -23.08 8.75 19.16
CA PHE A 40 -23.56 7.36 19.08
C PHE A 40 -24.36 7.04 17.79
N LYS A 41 -24.94 8.06 17.13
CA LYS A 41 -25.59 7.96 15.81
C LYS A 41 -24.61 7.95 14.63
N GLY A 42 -23.34 8.23 14.89
CA GLY A 42 -22.27 8.35 13.90
C GLY A 42 -21.51 7.06 13.65
N PHE A 43 -21.90 5.91 14.22
CA PHE A 43 -21.14 4.65 14.09
C PHE A 43 -20.76 4.31 12.63
N PHE A 44 -21.71 4.42 11.70
CA PHE A 44 -21.42 4.18 10.27
C PHE A 44 -20.52 5.27 9.66
N GLY A 45 -20.69 6.53 10.05
CA GLY A 45 -19.82 7.64 9.61
C GLY A 45 -18.40 7.50 10.15
N CYS A 46 -18.25 7.17 11.44
CA CYS A 46 -16.99 6.87 12.09
C CYS A 46 -16.29 5.67 11.45
N ALA A 47 -17.02 4.57 11.18
CA ALA A 47 -16.46 3.42 10.49
C ALA A 47 -15.99 3.80 9.08
N GLN A 48 -16.80 4.55 8.33
CA GLN A 48 -16.42 5.04 7.00
C GLN A 48 -15.16 5.91 7.08
N THR A 49 -15.13 6.94 7.92
CA THR A 49 -13.96 7.83 8.11
C THR A 49 -12.74 7.05 8.58
N LEU A 50 -12.91 6.02 9.41
CA LEU A 50 -11.81 5.16 9.86
C LEU A 50 -11.26 4.26 8.75
N PHE A 51 -12.08 3.74 7.83
CA PHE A 51 -11.64 2.83 6.76
C PHE A 51 -11.26 3.54 5.45
N THR A 52 -11.79 4.74 5.20
CA THR A 52 -11.57 5.50 3.96
C THR A 52 -10.90 6.85 4.18
N GLY A 53 -10.56 7.18 5.43
CA GLY A 53 -9.85 8.40 5.77
C GLY A 53 -8.49 8.50 5.08
N GLU A 54 -8.13 9.71 4.72
CA GLU A 54 -6.78 10.03 4.27
C GLU A 54 -6.25 11.23 5.07
N PRO A 55 -4.98 11.19 5.49
CA PRO A 55 -3.98 10.21 5.08
C PRO A 55 -3.95 8.89 5.88
N LEU A 56 -4.49 8.78 7.08
CA LEU A 56 -4.51 7.54 7.86
C LEU A 56 -5.87 6.81 7.76
N HIS A 57 -5.84 5.49 7.67
CA HIS A 57 -7.03 4.65 7.71
C HIS A 57 -6.71 3.26 8.27
N VAL A 58 -7.75 2.49 8.57
CA VAL A 58 -7.64 1.06 8.86
C VAL A 58 -7.70 0.29 7.54
N SER A 59 -6.69 -0.53 7.31
CA SER A 59 -6.65 -1.52 6.25
C SER A 59 -7.18 -2.86 6.76
N VAL A 60 -8.07 -3.48 5.98
CA VAL A 60 -8.58 -4.84 6.22
C VAL A 60 -8.49 -5.63 4.93
N GLY A 61 -8.02 -6.87 5.02
CA GLY A 61 -7.93 -7.75 3.86
C GLY A 61 -7.69 -9.19 4.27
N SER A 62 -8.04 -10.13 3.40
CA SER A 62 -7.62 -11.52 3.59
C SER A 62 -6.14 -11.64 3.22
N LEU A 63 -5.34 -12.27 4.07
CA LEU A 63 -4.04 -12.80 3.63
C LEU A 63 -4.29 -14.07 2.80
N ALA A 64 -3.24 -14.57 2.15
CA ALA A 64 -3.33 -15.78 1.30
C ALA A 64 -4.14 -16.89 2.01
N PRO A 65 -4.89 -17.71 1.24
CA PRO A 65 -5.84 -18.68 1.80
C PRO A 65 -5.29 -19.43 3.02
N GLN A 66 -6.17 -19.69 4.00
CA GLN A 66 -5.85 -20.32 5.30
C GLN A 66 -5.17 -19.42 6.35
N ASN A 67 -4.77 -18.19 6.00
CA ASN A 67 -4.19 -17.25 6.97
C ASN A 67 -5.18 -16.23 7.54
N GLY A 68 -6.43 -16.28 7.08
CA GLY A 68 -7.56 -15.52 7.62
C GLY A 68 -7.59 -14.06 7.21
N VAL A 69 -8.43 -13.30 7.92
CA VAL A 69 -8.57 -11.85 7.77
C VAL A 69 -7.49 -11.16 8.59
N ALA A 70 -6.82 -10.19 7.99
CA ALA A 70 -5.85 -9.31 8.61
C ALA A 70 -6.39 -7.88 8.68
N PHE A 71 -5.94 -7.15 9.68
CA PHE A 71 -6.27 -5.76 9.93
C PHE A 71 -5.02 -4.99 10.37
N GLY A 72 -5.00 -3.68 10.13
CA GLY A 72 -3.93 -2.82 10.62
C GLY A 72 -3.95 -1.43 9.99
N PRO A 73 -2.94 -0.59 10.25
CA PRO A 73 -2.90 0.77 9.72
C PRO A 73 -2.58 0.80 8.21
N GLY A 74 -3.24 1.73 7.52
CA GLY A 74 -2.93 2.21 6.19
C GLY A 74 -2.62 3.70 6.24
N PHE A 75 -1.74 4.13 5.35
CA PHE A 75 -1.34 5.51 5.15
C PHE A 75 -1.33 5.80 3.65
N THR A 76 -1.92 6.91 3.22
CA THR A 76 -1.87 7.37 1.84
C THR A 76 -1.64 8.88 1.81
N PHE A 77 -0.64 9.30 1.05
CA PHE A 77 -0.26 10.69 0.92
C PHE A 77 -0.05 11.05 -0.54
N ALA A 78 -0.76 12.09 -0.99
CA ALA A 78 -0.60 12.63 -2.33
C ALA A 78 0.23 13.91 -2.29
N LYS A 79 1.33 13.96 -3.03
CA LYS A 79 2.13 15.18 -3.22
C LYS A 79 2.59 15.24 -4.64
N ASN A 80 2.24 16.29 -5.36
CA ASN A 80 2.58 16.45 -6.78
C ASN A 80 4.08 16.76 -6.98
N LEU A 81 4.68 16.18 -8.02
CA LEU A 81 6.06 16.48 -8.44
C LEU A 81 6.04 17.49 -9.60
N GLY A 82 6.27 18.76 -9.29
CA GLY A 82 6.12 19.84 -10.25
C GLY A 82 4.67 20.02 -10.70
N GLU A 83 4.46 20.58 -11.89
CA GLU A 83 3.12 20.97 -12.35
C GLU A 83 2.34 19.83 -13.00
N ASN A 84 3.05 18.87 -13.60
CA ASN A 84 2.48 17.87 -14.51
C ASN A 84 2.38 16.47 -13.91
N TRP A 85 3.03 16.17 -12.78
CA TRP A 85 2.98 14.83 -12.20
C TRP A 85 2.11 14.79 -10.96
N ARG A 86 1.19 13.83 -10.96
CA ARG A 86 0.37 13.49 -9.80
C ARG A 86 0.93 12.23 -9.19
N THR A 87 1.26 12.32 -7.90
CA THR A 87 2.01 11.29 -7.21
C THR A 87 1.36 10.98 -5.87
N THR A 88 1.20 9.69 -5.62
CA THR A 88 0.58 9.15 -4.41
C THR A 88 1.51 8.07 -3.86
N THR A 89 1.86 8.20 -2.59
CA THR A 89 2.57 7.19 -1.83
C THR A 89 1.60 6.57 -0.83
N SER A 90 1.48 5.26 -0.86
CA SER A 90 0.67 4.49 0.08
C SER A 90 1.56 3.52 0.85
N ALA A 91 1.31 3.33 2.13
CA ALA A 91 1.94 2.32 2.95
C ALA A 91 0.87 1.61 3.79
N ASP A 92 0.98 0.29 3.93
CA ASP A 92 0.06 -0.48 4.77
C ASP A 92 0.84 -1.52 5.58
N ALA A 93 0.31 -1.83 6.76
CA ALA A 93 0.76 -2.95 7.57
C ALA A 93 -0.45 -3.63 8.20
N VAL A 94 -0.60 -4.93 7.99
CA VAL A 94 -1.73 -5.71 8.51
C VAL A 94 -1.24 -6.99 9.15
N VAL A 95 -1.95 -7.44 10.20
CA VAL A 95 -1.69 -8.68 10.92
C VAL A 95 -2.98 -9.46 11.08
N SER A 96 -2.91 -10.79 10.98
CA SER A 96 -4.03 -11.70 11.21
C SER A 96 -3.92 -12.42 12.57
N THR A 97 -4.99 -13.11 12.95
CA THR A 97 -5.07 -13.85 14.22
C THR A 97 -4.11 -15.04 14.30
N ASN A 98 -3.66 -15.58 13.16
CA ASN A 98 -2.65 -16.63 13.11
C ASN A 98 -1.21 -16.08 13.08
N GLN A 99 -1.03 -14.80 13.41
CA GLN A 99 0.25 -14.06 13.39
C GLN A 99 0.90 -13.94 12.02
N SER A 100 0.15 -14.19 10.94
CA SER A 100 0.60 -13.82 9.60
C SER A 100 0.48 -12.31 9.43
N TRP A 101 1.36 -11.73 8.64
CA TRP A 101 1.39 -10.29 8.44
C TRP A 101 1.77 -9.93 7.02
N ARG A 102 1.40 -8.72 6.61
CA ARG A 102 1.84 -8.10 5.37
C ARG A 102 2.15 -6.63 5.63
N ALA A 103 3.25 -6.15 5.11
CA ALA A 103 3.58 -4.74 5.10
C ALA A 103 4.05 -4.34 3.70
N GLY A 104 3.59 -3.21 3.21
CA GLY A 104 3.93 -2.75 1.87
C GLY A 104 4.03 -1.24 1.77
N ILE A 105 4.84 -0.78 0.83
CA ILE A 105 4.90 0.59 0.37
C ILE A 105 4.74 0.61 -1.15
N TYR A 106 3.91 1.52 -1.63
CA TYR A 106 3.58 1.67 -3.04
C TYR A 106 3.69 3.14 -3.39
N PHE A 107 4.30 3.41 -4.53
CA PHE A 107 4.38 4.74 -5.09
C PHE A 107 3.78 4.68 -6.49
N LYS A 108 2.85 5.59 -6.76
CA LYS A 108 2.21 5.75 -8.05
C LYS A 108 2.45 7.16 -8.55
N ALA A 109 2.93 7.29 -9.78
CA ALA A 109 3.07 8.56 -10.48
C ALA A 109 2.34 8.47 -11.81
N PHE A 110 1.48 9.43 -12.12
CA PHE A 110 0.91 9.55 -13.46
C PHE A 110 1.01 10.98 -13.98
N TYR A 111 1.22 11.08 -15.27
CA TYR A 111 1.37 12.35 -15.95
C TYR A 111 -0.02 12.97 -16.21
N LYS A 112 -0.23 14.20 -15.75
CA LYS A 112 -1.43 14.99 -16.01
C LYS A 112 -1.01 16.42 -16.34
N PRO A 113 -0.88 16.77 -17.63
CA PRO A 113 -0.49 18.12 -18.00
C PRO A 113 -1.55 19.11 -17.52
N GLN A 114 -1.13 20.24 -16.95
CA GLN A 114 -2.07 21.29 -16.60
C GLN A 114 -2.73 21.82 -17.88
N GLN A 115 -4.04 21.61 -18.00
CA GLN A 115 -4.81 22.29 -19.03
C GLN A 115 -5.26 23.62 -18.44
N PRO A 116 -4.80 24.77 -18.98
CA PRO A 116 -5.27 26.06 -18.50
C PRO A 116 -6.78 26.12 -18.72
N ILE A 117 -7.52 26.41 -17.65
CA ILE A 117 -8.97 26.62 -17.73
C ILE A 117 -9.18 27.88 -18.59
N LYS A 118 -9.49 27.67 -19.87
CA LYS A 118 -9.90 28.76 -20.75
C LYS A 118 -11.38 29.01 -20.52
N VAL A 119 -11.69 30.08 -19.79
CA VAL A 119 -13.07 30.59 -19.71
C VAL A 119 -13.42 31.13 -21.09
N VAL A 120 -14.30 30.41 -21.79
CA VAL A 120 -14.81 30.85 -23.08
C VAL A 120 -16.21 31.42 -22.86
N THR A 121 -16.41 32.70 -23.15
CA THR A 121 -17.74 33.32 -23.25
C THR A 121 -18.40 32.89 -24.56
N ALA A 122 -18.83 31.63 -24.61
CA ALA A 122 -19.56 31.04 -25.73
C ALA A 122 -20.91 30.48 -25.21
N PRO A 123 -21.92 30.30 -26.09
CA PRO A 123 -23.14 29.57 -25.74
C PRO A 123 -22.76 28.21 -25.12
N PRO A 124 -23.52 27.68 -24.15
CA PRO A 124 -23.14 26.46 -23.44
C PRO A 124 -22.82 25.36 -24.45
N ALA A 125 -21.54 25.00 -24.53
CA ALA A 125 -21.11 23.89 -25.37
C ALA A 125 -21.90 22.65 -24.95
N LYS A 126 -22.36 21.85 -25.92
CA LYS A 126 -22.92 20.51 -25.66
C LYS A 126 -22.00 19.83 -24.65
N LYS A 127 -22.56 19.27 -23.58
CA LYS A 127 -21.81 18.50 -22.57
C LYS A 127 -20.95 17.48 -23.31
N MET A 128 -19.68 17.81 -23.48
CA MET A 128 -18.70 16.91 -24.05
C MET A 128 -18.22 16.10 -22.85
N GLU A 129 -18.48 14.80 -22.88
CA GLU A 129 -17.93 13.89 -21.88
C GLU A 129 -16.41 13.92 -22.04
N VAL A 130 -15.74 14.62 -21.14
CA VAL A 130 -14.27 14.66 -21.09
C VAL A 130 -13.84 13.32 -20.49
N ALA A 131 -13.77 12.30 -21.33
CA ALA A 131 -13.12 11.06 -20.97
C ALA A 131 -11.63 11.38 -20.71
N PRO A 132 -11.09 11.03 -19.54
CA PRO A 132 -9.66 11.17 -19.30
C PRO A 132 -8.88 10.38 -20.36
N GLY A 133 -8.04 11.07 -21.14
CA GLY A 133 -7.19 10.40 -22.13
C GLY A 133 -6.17 9.47 -21.45
N PRO A 134 -5.61 8.49 -22.18
CA PRO A 134 -4.61 7.60 -21.62
C PRO A 134 -3.34 8.39 -21.27
N VAL A 135 -2.79 8.17 -20.07
CA VAL A 135 -1.61 8.88 -19.58
C VAL A 135 -0.50 7.94 -19.11
N PRO A 136 0.78 8.32 -19.29
CA PRO A 136 1.89 7.58 -18.71
C PRO A 136 1.73 7.39 -17.20
N THR A 137 1.83 6.14 -16.74
CA THR A 137 1.72 5.76 -15.33
C THR A 137 2.91 4.91 -14.93
N PHE A 138 3.51 5.23 -13.78
CA PHE A 138 4.64 4.54 -13.18
C PHE A 138 4.21 4.08 -11.81
N ASN A 139 4.47 2.81 -11.51
CA ASN A 139 4.23 2.23 -10.20
C ASN A 139 5.55 1.64 -9.69
N LEU A 140 5.88 1.93 -8.44
CA LEU A 140 6.94 1.26 -7.69
C LEU A 140 6.30 0.63 -6.47
N TYR A 141 6.76 -0.55 -6.10
CA TYR A 141 6.23 -1.25 -4.94
C TYR A 141 7.31 -2.08 -4.25
N ALA A 142 7.23 -2.14 -2.93
CA ALA A 142 7.96 -3.09 -2.12
C ALA A 142 7.00 -3.63 -1.05
N GLN A 143 6.92 -4.95 -0.92
CA GLN A 143 6.02 -5.63 -0.01
C GLN A 143 6.72 -6.81 0.64
N GLY A 144 6.63 -6.90 1.96
CA GLY A 144 6.94 -8.09 2.73
C GLY A 144 5.65 -8.75 3.19
N ILE A 145 5.59 -10.07 3.11
CA ILE A 145 4.51 -10.88 3.64
C ILE A 145 5.11 -12.08 4.38
N SER A 146 4.49 -12.44 5.50
CA SER A 146 4.83 -13.63 6.25
C SER A 146 3.56 -14.40 6.55
N LEU A 147 3.49 -15.62 6.03
CA LEU A 147 2.36 -16.52 6.14
C LEU A 147 2.77 -17.68 7.04
N ASN A 148 2.03 -17.90 8.12
CA ASN A 148 2.34 -18.95 9.08
C ASN A 148 1.78 -20.32 8.71
N ASN A 149 0.78 -20.36 7.83
CA ASN A 149 0.15 -21.60 7.42
C ASN A 149 -0.06 -21.63 5.90
N ILE A 150 0.59 -22.58 5.24
CA ILE A 150 0.37 -22.92 3.84
C ILE A 150 0.29 -24.44 3.77
N ASP A 151 -0.87 -24.94 3.37
CA ASP A 151 -1.07 -26.37 3.16
C ASP A 151 -0.41 -26.82 1.84
N TYR A 152 0.27 -27.96 1.90
CA TYR A 152 0.89 -28.65 0.80
C TYR A 152 0.46 -30.11 0.78
N TYR A 153 -0.09 -30.57 -0.33
CA TYR A 153 -0.60 -31.94 -0.45
C TYR A 153 0.34 -32.87 -1.24
N GLY A 154 1.46 -32.35 -1.77
CA GLY A 154 2.36 -33.06 -2.68
C GLY A 154 2.31 -32.52 -4.11
N LEU A 155 2.99 -33.21 -5.02
CA LEU A 155 3.08 -32.83 -6.43
C LEU A 155 1.91 -33.34 -7.27
N GLY A 156 1.26 -32.42 -7.99
CA GLY A 156 0.24 -32.73 -8.98
C GLY A 156 -1.18 -32.81 -8.43
N ASN A 157 -2.15 -32.88 -9.35
CA ASN A 157 -3.58 -32.73 -9.05
C ASN A 157 -4.23 -33.99 -8.44
N PHE A 158 -3.52 -35.12 -8.38
CA PHE A 158 -4.02 -36.40 -7.84
C PHE A 158 -3.53 -36.70 -6.42
N THR A 159 -2.98 -35.69 -5.75
CA THR A 159 -2.48 -35.82 -4.39
C THR A 159 -3.64 -35.97 -3.40
N PRO A 160 -3.63 -37.01 -2.55
CA PRO A 160 -4.71 -37.22 -1.60
C PRO A 160 -4.66 -36.17 -0.49
N ARG A 161 -5.82 -35.78 0.05
CA ARG A 161 -5.89 -34.90 1.23
C ARG A 161 -5.18 -35.46 2.45
N SER A 162 -4.99 -36.77 2.54
CA SER A 162 -4.20 -37.41 3.60
C SER A 162 -2.70 -37.11 3.52
N GLY A 163 -2.21 -36.59 2.38
CA GLY A 163 -0.84 -36.13 2.20
C GLY A 163 -0.61 -34.68 2.62
N GLU A 164 -1.56 -34.07 3.33
CA GLU A 164 -1.45 -32.70 3.84
C GLU A 164 -0.24 -32.54 4.76
N ALA A 165 0.57 -31.53 4.45
CA ALA A 165 1.64 -31.05 5.29
C ALA A 165 1.65 -29.52 5.28
N VAL A 166 2.14 -28.90 6.35
CA VAL A 166 2.08 -27.45 6.54
C VAL A 166 3.47 -26.85 6.59
N PHE A 167 3.63 -25.68 5.98
CA PHE A 167 4.81 -24.85 6.15
C PHE A 167 4.43 -23.37 6.27
N GLY A 168 5.36 -22.57 6.80
CA GLY A 168 5.27 -21.12 6.73
C GLY A 168 6.11 -20.58 5.58
N LEU A 169 5.84 -19.35 5.15
CA LEU A 169 6.58 -18.69 4.08
C LEU A 169 6.74 -17.22 4.40
N THR A 170 7.97 -16.72 4.35
CA THR A 170 8.21 -15.27 4.25
C THR A 170 8.51 -14.96 2.80
N GLU A 171 7.91 -13.92 2.25
CA GLU A 171 8.18 -13.45 0.90
C GLU A 171 8.36 -11.93 0.92
N THR A 172 9.38 -11.47 0.21
CA THR A 172 9.63 -10.06 -0.07
C THR A 172 9.61 -9.85 -1.58
N ILE A 173 8.76 -8.94 -2.02
CA ILE A 173 8.63 -8.54 -3.41
C ILE A 173 9.06 -7.08 -3.53
N ALA A 174 9.92 -6.76 -4.50
CA ALA A 174 10.25 -5.39 -4.85
C ALA A 174 10.26 -5.25 -6.37
N GLY A 175 9.66 -4.18 -6.88
CA GLY A 175 9.54 -4.00 -8.31
C GLY A 175 8.88 -2.72 -8.71
N GLY A 176 8.62 -2.63 -10.01
CA GLY A 176 7.90 -1.51 -10.59
C GLY A 176 7.43 -1.84 -11.99
N ASN A 177 6.43 -1.09 -12.43
CA ASN A 177 5.93 -1.17 -13.78
C ASN A 177 5.68 0.22 -14.37
N VAL A 178 5.63 0.25 -15.69
CA VAL A 178 5.27 1.42 -16.47
C VAL A 178 4.19 1.04 -17.48
N ILE A 179 3.20 1.92 -17.60
CA ILE A 179 2.21 1.91 -18.67
C ILE A 179 2.43 3.17 -19.48
N TYR A 180 2.80 3.03 -20.74
CA TYR A 180 3.08 4.15 -21.63
C TYR A 180 2.15 4.12 -22.86
N PRO A 181 1.16 5.03 -22.94
CA PRO A 181 0.29 5.12 -24.11
C PRO A 181 1.07 5.41 -25.39
N ILE A 182 0.76 4.68 -26.45
CA ILE A 182 1.36 4.86 -27.77
C ILE A 182 0.29 5.28 -28.78
N PHE A 183 0.69 6.08 -29.77
CA PHE A 183 -0.21 6.58 -30.83
C PHE A 183 -1.42 7.39 -30.31
N GLY A 184 -1.22 8.23 -29.28
CA GLY A 184 -2.23 9.17 -28.80
C GLY A 184 -3.51 8.48 -28.31
N ASN A 185 -4.65 8.77 -28.95
CA ASN A 185 -5.97 8.25 -28.57
C ASN A 185 -6.30 6.85 -29.13
N SER A 186 -5.30 6.09 -29.58
CA SER A 186 -5.51 4.75 -30.16
C SER A 186 -6.04 3.72 -29.15
N GLY A 187 -5.89 3.99 -27.85
CA GLY A 187 -6.14 3.02 -26.79
C GLY A 187 -5.03 1.98 -26.60
N LEU A 188 -3.95 2.05 -27.39
CA LEU A 188 -2.79 1.17 -27.27
C LEU A 188 -1.78 1.73 -26.25
N ALA A 189 -1.19 0.83 -25.47
CA ALA A 189 -0.13 1.18 -24.51
C ALA A 189 0.94 0.09 -24.47
N LEU A 190 2.18 0.51 -24.24
CA LEU A 190 3.28 -0.39 -23.88
C LEU A 190 3.25 -0.63 -22.37
N PHE A 191 3.38 -1.89 -21.98
CA PHE A 191 3.52 -2.31 -20.60
C PHE A 191 4.90 -2.92 -20.38
N GLY A 192 5.58 -2.47 -19.34
CA GLY A 192 6.85 -3.06 -18.91
C GLY A 192 6.84 -3.21 -17.40
N GLU A 193 7.29 -4.37 -16.91
CA GLU A 193 7.39 -4.67 -15.49
C GLU A 193 8.73 -5.31 -15.16
N LEU A 194 9.31 -4.89 -14.04
CA LEU A 194 10.46 -5.54 -13.42
C LEU A 194 10.07 -5.88 -11.98
N ASN A 195 10.14 -7.16 -11.65
CA ASN A 195 9.77 -7.68 -10.34
C ASN A 195 10.85 -8.64 -9.83
N GLY A 196 11.32 -8.41 -8.60
CA GLY A 196 12.14 -9.34 -7.85
C GLY A 196 11.35 -9.91 -6.68
N ARG A 197 11.47 -11.22 -6.47
CA ARG A 197 10.82 -11.95 -5.38
C ARG A 197 11.84 -12.81 -4.66
N ILE A 198 11.93 -12.65 -3.35
CA ILE A 198 12.77 -13.44 -2.46
C ILE A 198 11.82 -14.13 -1.49
N PHE A 199 11.97 -15.44 -1.35
CA PHE A 199 11.10 -16.23 -0.49
C PHE A 199 11.93 -17.16 0.40
N ASP A 200 11.39 -17.42 1.59
CA ASP A 200 12.02 -18.17 2.67
C ASP A 200 10.95 -19.07 3.32
N PRO A 201 10.80 -20.31 2.84
CA PRO A 201 9.97 -21.32 3.49
C PRO A 201 10.53 -21.74 4.87
N ARG A 202 9.63 -21.99 5.82
CA ARG A 202 9.99 -22.43 7.19
C ARG A 202 9.13 -23.59 7.65
N GLY A 203 9.70 -24.49 8.45
CA GLY A 203 8.93 -25.54 9.11
C GLY A 203 7.90 -24.97 10.09
N ARG A 204 6.78 -25.67 10.27
CA ARG A 204 5.73 -25.30 11.23
C ARG A 204 5.39 -26.45 12.16
N THR A 205 5.41 -26.19 13.47
CA THR A 205 5.03 -27.13 14.51
C THR A 205 3.79 -26.66 15.26
N GLY A 206 3.07 -27.58 15.92
CA GLY A 206 1.89 -27.25 16.73
C GLY A 206 0.61 -26.99 15.92
N GLN A 207 0.54 -27.45 14.66
CA GLN A 207 -0.69 -27.53 13.88
C GLN A 207 -1.23 -28.97 13.89
N PRO A 208 -2.52 -29.20 13.60
CA PRO A 208 -3.08 -30.55 13.48
C PRO A 208 -2.40 -31.37 12.38
N ALA A 209 -2.04 -30.71 11.28
CA ALA A 209 -1.28 -31.31 10.19
C ALA A 209 0.24 -31.27 10.48
N PRO A 210 1.00 -32.28 10.01
CA PRO A 210 2.44 -32.36 10.21
C PRO A 210 3.19 -31.26 9.44
N SER A 211 4.39 -30.87 9.93
CA SER A 211 5.27 -29.94 9.22
C SER A 211 5.76 -30.56 7.90
N LEU A 212 5.92 -29.73 6.87
CA LEU A 212 6.37 -30.14 5.54
C LEU A 212 7.68 -30.96 5.53
N PRO A 213 8.76 -30.59 6.25
CA PRO A 213 9.99 -31.41 6.33
C PRO A 213 9.80 -32.83 6.86
N PHE A 214 8.76 -33.08 7.67
CA PHE A 214 8.53 -34.42 8.22
C PHE A 214 7.84 -35.35 7.22
N VAL A 215 6.99 -34.82 6.35
CA VAL A 215 6.26 -35.61 5.34
C VAL A 215 7.01 -35.66 4.01
N TYR A 216 7.64 -34.55 3.62
CA TYR A 216 8.36 -34.38 2.37
C TYR A 216 9.79 -33.91 2.67
N PRO A 217 10.70 -34.83 3.07
CA PRO A 217 12.03 -34.46 3.57
C PRO A 217 13.03 -34.07 2.48
N THR A 218 12.68 -34.17 1.19
CA THR A 218 13.61 -33.91 0.09
C THR A 218 13.01 -32.99 -0.98
N ASP A 219 13.89 -32.21 -1.62
CA ASP A 219 13.53 -31.28 -2.70
C ASP A 219 12.89 -32.00 -3.90
N ALA A 220 13.08 -33.32 -4.06
CA ALA A 220 12.41 -34.09 -5.11
C ALA A 220 10.90 -34.25 -4.83
N LEU A 221 10.51 -34.24 -3.56
CA LEU A 221 9.13 -34.44 -3.11
C LEU A 221 8.40 -33.12 -2.85
N ALA A 222 9.15 -32.05 -2.54
CA ALA A 222 8.63 -30.69 -2.36
C ALA A 222 9.62 -29.66 -2.95
N PRO A 223 9.72 -29.56 -4.29
CA PRO A 223 10.71 -28.75 -4.98
C PRO A 223 10.59 -27.27 -4.67
N GLY A 224 11.70 -26.66 -4.22
CA GLY A 224 11.76 -25.24 -3.92
C GLY A 224 11.02 -24.84 -2.64
N GLN A 225 10.44 -25.80 -1.91
CA GLN A 225 9.72 -25.58 -0.65
C GLN A 225 10.56 -25.93 0.58
N LEU A 226 11.69 -26.62 0.41
CA LEU A 226 12.64 -26.91 1.50
C LEU A 226 13.86 -25.98 1.48
N ARG A 227 14.01 -25.14 0.46
CA ARG A 227 15.17 -24.26 0.28
C ARG A 227 15.07 -23.05 1.19
N SER A 228 15.40 -23.29 2.46
CA SER A 228 15.70 -22.37 3.58
C SER A 228 15.18 -22.90 4.93
N MET A 229 14.71 -24.16 4.98
CA MET A 229 14.34 -24.89 6.20
C MET A 229 15.54 -25.55 6.89
#